data_AF-A0A0S8HF11-F1
#
_entry.id   AF-A0A0S8HF11-F1
#
_cell.length_a   1.000
_cell.length_b   1.000
_cell.length_c   1.000
_cell.angle_alpha   90.00
_cell.angle_beta   90.00
_cell.angle_gamma   90.00
#
_symmetry.space_group_name_H-M   'P 1'
#
loop_
_entity.id
_entity.type
_entity.pdbx_description
1 polymer ?
#
loop_
_entity_poly.entity_id
_entity_poly.type
_entity_poly.pdbx_seq_one_letter_code
_entity_poly.pdbx_strand_id
1 'polypeptide(L)'
;MDDYIATADGIMTGHWNPFDVARQDADFGRDCVIDRLVIPGSAAGGRGGVLPSGAGLYVHTSGRASKAYYAVVTCLDGVQNTRDISEANSLAQPVAEQAGEGEPVFQRELPKMPFFNYKQRRLQYVRWVGCPEYANVPSQYYNWSVGVPDQLGEGVPLELNLHRDGHSYWRTHYRIERDSTVLCPHDFPINSWWCGYHEALGTLKSFAQGVIQPYTERRLLAFVDWAAKTWPVGRNRILVTGCRGGASGSGALHLGLRHPEVFNLAISGHGVLDYASASRRTDRGGLSMAMSMQAIWGKPDWDIKTDQGKSFWEAHDMLRLVKAAPVEADLPFLTLTSAWESAHPFYEAMLSAHRGVIADFAWGGARYVAVSAGGTYPNAIHLDVRKDKSYPAIAYVTGMKGLGNNRSLNTEFRWRDVVDKADRYEVTLSGGSEVVVGLRRVQSFRVEPGRSYAWENKLLPGAAVRKPREVKPNTLAAGGQSG
;
A
#
# COMPACT_ATOMS: atom_id res chain seq x y z
N MET A 1 -23.14 -3.62 23.10
CA MET A 1 -22.04 -2.69 22.78
C MET A 1 -21.69 -2.78 21.30
N ASP A 2 -21.54 -4.00 20.76
CA ASP A 2 -21.35 -4.27 19.32
C ASP A 2 -22.44 -3.67 18.41
N ASP A 3 -23.71 -3.80 18.79
CA ASP A 3 -24.82 -3.15 18.07
C ASP A 3 -24.69 -1.63 18.06
N TYR A 4 -24.36 -1.02 19.20
CA TYR A 4 -24.17 0.43 19.31
C TYR A 4 -22.99 0.93 18.45
N ILE A 5 -21.90 0.16 18.38
CA ILE A 5 -20.74 0.45 17.50
C ILE A 5 -21.10 0.31 16.02
N ALA A 6 -21.97 -0.66 15.71
CA ALA A 6 -22.47 -0.92 14.37
C ALA A 6 -23.58 0.02 13.92
N THR A 7 -24.23 0.76 14.81
CA THR A 7 -25.40 1.59 14.46
C THR A 7 -25.31 3.06 14.89
N ALA A 8 -24.23 3.51 15.53
CA ALA A 8 -24.09 4.92 15.88
C ALA A 8 -24.01 5.82 14.63
N ASP A 9 -24.56 7.04 14.73
CA ASP A 9 -24.66 8.04 13.64
C ASP A 9 -23.48 9.04 13.56
N GLY A 10 -22.53 8.98 14.51
CA GLY A 10 -21.21 9.62 14.36
C GLY A 10 -20.19 9.14 15.40
N ILE A 11 -19.15 8.40 15.01
CA ILE A 11 -17.93 8.34 15.86
C ILE A 11 -17.02 9.49 15.42
N MET A 12 -16.93 10.54 16.23
CA MET A 12 -15.99 11.64 16.01
C MET A 12 -14.59 11.09 15.75
N THR A 13 -14.05 11.42 14.58
CA THR A 13 -12.77 10.90 14.11
C THR A 13 -11.62 11.38 15.00
N GLY A 14 -11.18 10.54 15.94
CA GLY A 14 -10.00 10.80 16.76
C GLY A 14 -10.06 10.31 18.20
N HIS A 15 -11.24 9.97 18.74
CA HIS A 15 -11.37 9.70 20.19
C HIS A 15 -11.66 8.25 20.57
N TRP A 16 -11.85 7.34 19.61
CA TRP A 16 -12.08 5.95 19.97
C TRP A 16 -11.46 4.97 18.97
N ASN A 17 -10.55 4.17 19.50
CA ASN A 17 -9.90 3.07 18.84
C ASN A 17 -10.08 1.85 19.77
N PRO A 18 -11.00 0.90 19.45
CA PRO A 18 -11.17 -0.30 20.28
C PRO A 18 -9.93 -1.19 20.29
N PHE A 19 -8.97 -0.95 19.38
CA PHE A 19 -7.75 -1.72 19.24
C PHE A 19 -6.51 -1.03 19.83
N ASP A 20 -6.61 0.16 20.42
CA ASP A 20 -5.43 0.91 20.96
C ASP A 20 -4.72 0.14 22.08
N VAL A 21 -5.45 -0.79 22.69
CA VAL A 21 -4.98 -1.69 23.75
C VAL A 21 -5.02 -3.17 23.35
N ALA A 22 -5.29 -3.49 22.08
CA ALA A 22 -5.25 -4.86 21.60
C ALA A 22 -3.80 -5.37 21.62
N ARG A 23 -3.46 -6.15 22.64
CA ARG A 23 -2.19 -6.87 22.76
C ARG A 23 -2.41 -8.32 22.44
N GLN A 24 -1.37 -9.03 21.96
CA GLN A 24 -1.34 -10.48 21.73
C GLN A 24 -1.78 -11.32 22.96
N ASP A 25 -1.77 -10.72 24.15
CA ASP A 25 -2.08 -11.36 25.42
C ASP A 25 -3.32 -10.77 26.13
N ALA A 26 -4.01 -9.78 25.53
CA ALA A 26 -5.28 -9.24 26.04
C ALA A 26 -6.48 -10.08 25.56
N ASP A 27 -7.71 -9.75 25.99
CA ASP A 27 -8.97 -10.44 25.60
C ASP A 27 -9.19 -10.41 24.07
N PHE A 28 -8.51 -11.30 23.33
CA PHE A 28 -8.82 -11.59 21.94
C PHE A 28 -10.24 -12.11 21.85
N GLY A 29 -11.05 -11.41 21.06
CA GLY A 29 -12.43 -11.78 20.79
C GLY A 29 -13.46 -10.71 21.13
N ARG A 30 -13.12 -9.66 21.91
CA ARG A 30 -14.04 -8.53 22.14
C ARG A 30 -13.92 -7.43 21.08
N ASP A 31 -12.70 -7.01 20.74
CA ASP A 31 -12.51 -5.84 19.87
C ASP A 31 -12.18 -6.20 18.42
N CYS A 32 -11.40 -7.28 18.22
CA CYS A 32 -11.21 -7.92 16.93
C CYS A 32 -11.80 -9.32 17.05
N VAL A 33 -13.02 -9.52 16.58
CA VAL A 33 -13.53 -10.89 16.40
C VAL A 33 -12.62 -11.51 15.34
N ILE A 34 -11.63 -12.28 15.78
CA ILE A 34 -11.09 -13.34 14.93
C ILE A 34 -12.30 -14.24 14.73
N ASP A 35 -13.04 -13.97 13.66
CA ASP A 35 -14.22 -14.74 13.36
C ASP A 35 -13.80 -16.19 13.21
N ARG A 36 -14.62 -17.06 13.80
CA ARG A 36 -14.46 -18.50 13.69
C ARG A 36 -14.29 -18.84 12.21
N LEU A 37 -13.15 -19.46 11.91
CA LEU A 37 -12.72 -19.72 10.54
C LEU A 37 -13.76 -20.60 9.85
N VAL A 38 -14.02 -20.29 8.59
CA VAL A 38 -14.90 -21.04 7.70
C VAL A 38 -14.02 -21.97 6.88
N ILE A 39 -14.33 -23.26 6.92
CA ILE A 39 -13.75 -24.23 5.98
C ILE A 39 -14.54 -24.11 4.67
N PRO A 40 -13.91 -23.83 3.52
CA PRO A 40 -14.62 -23.86 2.26
C PRO A 40 -15.12 -25.28 1.98
N GLY A 41 -16.33 -25.39 1.43
CA GLY A 41 -17.06 -26.64 1.26
C GLY A 41 -16.22 -27.84 0.87
N SER A 42 -16.32 -28.90 1.67
CA SER A 42 -15.90 -30.25 1.33
C SER A 42 -16.59 -30.70 0.04
N ALA A 43 -15.93 -30.58 -1.12
CA ALA A 43 -16.18 -31.24 -2.42
C ALA A 43 -17.63 -31.41 -2.96
N ALA A 44 -18.67 -30.87 -2.34
CA ALA A 44 -20.08 -31.10 -2.67
C ALA A 44 -20.92 -29.82 -2.54
N GLY A 45 -20.40 -28.68 -2.98
CA GLY A 45 -21.18 -27.47 -3.24
C GLY A 45 -21.81 -26.75 -2.04
N GLY A 46 -21.64 -27.22 -0.80
CA GLY A 46 -22.07 -26.50 0.40
C GLY A 46 -21.03 -25.47 0.83
N ARG A 47 -21.43 -24.24 1.20
CA ARG A 47 -20.56 -23.37 2.01
C ARG A 47 -20.25 -24.15 3.29
N GLY A 48 -18.99 -24.51 3.55
CA GLY A 48 -18.68 -25.15 4.82
C GLY A 48 -19.06 -24.18 5.95
N GLY A 49 -19.55 -24.75 7.05
CA GLY A 49 -20.02 -23.97 8.18
C GLY A 49 -18.88 -23.23 8.86
N VAL A 50 -19.25 -22.19 9.61
CA VAL A 50 -18.39 -21.60 10.64
C VAL A 50 -17.96 -22.71 11.59
N LEU A 51 -16.66 -22.82 11.90
CA LEU A 51 -16.18 -23.82 12.85
C LEU A 51 -16.92 -23.70 14.19
N PRO A 52 -17.32 -24.82 14.82
CA PRO A 52 -17.95 -24.77 16.13
C PRO A 52 -16.97 -24.27 17.20
N SER A 53 -17.52 -23.80 18.34
CA SER A 53 -16.68 -23.43 19.49
C SER A 53 -15.86 -24.61 19.96
N GLY A 54 -14.58 -24.40 20.29
CA GLY A 54 -13.68 -25.47 20.72
C GLY A 54 -13.07 -26.30 19.59
N ALA A 55 -13.37 -25.98 18.32
CA ALA A 55 -12.68 -26.57 17.18
C ALA A 55 -11.52 -25.69 16.70
N GLY A 56 -10.42 -26.32 16.29
CA GLY A 56 -9.28 -25.68 15.64
C GLY A 56 -9.21 -26.02 14.15
N LEU A 57 -8.52 -25.19 13.38
CA LEU A 57 -8.20 -25.45 11.98
C LEU A 57 -6.68 -25.40 11.78
N TYR A 58 -6.14 -26.47 11.20
CA TYR A 58 -4.78 -26.49 10.69
C TYR A 58 -4.83 -26.42 9.16
N VAL A 59 -4.05 -25.52 8.58
CA VAL A 59 -3.90 -25.39 7.14
C VAL A 59 -2.45 -25.63 6.77
N HIS A 60 -2.24 -26.57 5.87
CA HIS A 60 -0.95 -26.88 5.30
C HIS A 60 -0.93 -26.54 3.81
N THR A 61 0.06 -25.77 3.39
CA THR A 61 0.34 -25.50 1.99
C THR A 61 1.58 -26.27 1.60
N SER A 62 1.42 -27.31 0.77
CA SER A 62 2.54 -28.13 0.35
C SER A 62 3.40 -27.38 -0.67
N GLY A 63 4.73 -27.45 -0.51
CA GLY A 63 5.68 -26.86 -1.47
C GLY A 63 5.94 -27.73 -2.70
N ARG A 64 5.38 -28.94 -2.77
CA ARG A 64 5.59 -29.88 -3.87
C ARG A 64 4.40 -30.82 -4.03
N ALA A 65 4.18 -31.32 -5.24
CA ALA A 65 3.20 -32.38 -5.44
C ALA A 65 3.65 -33.66 -4.72
N SER A 66 2.77 -34.25 -3.89
CA SER A 66 3.11 -35.41 -3.08
C SER A 66 1.86 -36.21 -2.68
N LYS A 67 2.03 -37.43 -2.20
CA LYS A 67 0.98 -38.16 -1.48
C LYS A 67 1.33 -38.13 0.00
N ALA A 68 0.46 -37.53 0.81
CA ALA A 68 0.72 -37.36 2.25
C ALA A 68 -0.40 -37.97 3.09
N TYR A 69 0.00 -38.64 4.18
CA TYR A 69 -0.90 -39.05 5.24
C TYR A 69 -0.87 -38.00 6.34
N TYR A 70 -2.04 -37.73 6.92
CA TYR A 70 -2.19 -36.78 8.02
C TYR A 70 -2.75 -37.48 9.24
N ALA A 71 -2.27 -37.08 10.41
CA ALA A 71 -2.82 -37.47 11.70
C ALA A 71 -2.87 -36.27 12.65
N VAL A 72 -3.88 -36.23 13.52
CA VAL A 72 -4.04 -35.23 14.57
C VAL A 72 -3.68 -35.88 15.90
N VAL A 73 -2.66 -35.35 16.57
CA VAL A 73 -2.17 -35.87 17.84
C VAL A 73 -2.20 -34.77 18.91
N THR A 74 -2.33 -35.17 20.17
CA THR A 74 -2.12 -34.27 21.29
C THR A 74 -0.62 -34.06 21.51
N CYS A 75 -0.24 -32.87 21.97
CA CYS A 75 1.13 -32.52 22.31
C CYS A 75 1.14 -31.88 23.70
N LEU A 76 1.90 -32.44 24.65
CA LEU A 76 2.08 -31.90 26.00
C LEU A 76 3.56 -31.57 26.17
N ASP A 77 3.88 -30.31 26.51
CA ASP A 77 5.25 -29.84 26.71
C ASP A 77 6.22 -30.18 25.56
N GLY A 78 5.72 -30.14 24.32
CA GLY A 78 6.50 -30.46 23.11
C GLY A 78 6.59 -31.95 22.79
N VAL A 79 6.00 -32.83 23.59
CA VAL A 79 5.97 -34.28 23.36
C VAL A 79 4.65 -34.69 22.70
N GLN A 80 4.75 -35.20 21.48
CA GLN A 80 3.61 -35.67 20.68
C GLN A 80 3.17 -37.07 21.12
N ASN A 81 1.86 -37.30 21.22
CA ASN A 81 1.30 -38.63 21.44
C ASN A 81 1.26 -39.44 20.14
N THR A 82 2.30 -40.24 19.90
CA THR A 82 2.38 -41.15 18.75
C THR A 82 1.86 -42.56 19.03
N ARG A 83 1.48 -42.86 20.29
CA ARG A 83 0.99 -44.18 20.68
C ARG A 83 -0.47 -44.39 20.28
N ASP A 84 -1.27 -43.33 20.30
CA ASP A 84 -2.70 -43.38 20.07
C ASP A 84 -3.10 -42.95 18.64
N ILE A 85 -2.27 -43.28 17.65
CA ILE A 85 -2.61 -43.09 16.23
C ILE A 85 -3.54 -44.22 15.80
N SER A 86 -4.72 -43.86 15.34
CA SER A 86 -5.78 -44.78 14.93
C SER A 86 -6.56 -44.22 13.73
N GLU A 87 -7.52 -44.99 13.21
CA GLU A 87 -8.43 -44.51 12.15
C GLU A 87 -9.29 -43.32 12.59
N ALA A 88 -9.45 -43.09 13.90
CA ALA A 88 -10.24 -41.97 14.42
C ALA A 88 -9.54 -40.61 14.28
N ASN A 89 -8.21 -40.60 14.15
CA ASN A 89 -7.41 -39.37 14.11
C ASN A 89 -6.33 -39.38 13.01
N SER A 90 -6.40 -40.33 12.07
CA SER A 90 -5.51 -40.38 10.92
C SER A 90 -6.26 -40.75 9.64
N LEU A 91 -5.71 -40.35 8.50
CA LEU A 91 -6.32 -40.67 7.21
C LEU A 91 -6.01 -42.12 6.81
N ALA A 92 -7.04 -42.87 6.42
CA ALA A 92 -6.88 -44.23 5.86
C ALA A 92 -6.24 -44.21 4.46
N GLN A 93 -6.38 -43.11 3.72
CA GLN A 93 -5.82 -42.93 2.38
C GLN A 93 -5.05 -41.61 2.31
N PRO A 94 -3.96 -41.53 1.53
CA PRO A 94 -3.19 -40.32 1.44
C PRO A 94 -3.93 -39.25 0.63
N VAL A 95 -3.73 -37.99 0.99
CA VAL A 95 -4.16 -36.84 0.18
C VAL A 95 -3.12 -36.61 -0.91
N ALA A 96 -3.59 -36.44 -2.16
CA ALA A 96 -2.75 -35.95 -3.24
C ALA A 96 -2.57 -34.44 -3.10
N GLU A 97 -1.42 -34.04 -2.57
CA GLU A 97 -1.03 -32.65 -2.43
C GLU A 97 -0.59 -32.08 -3.77
N GLN A 98 -0.82 -30.78 -3.94
CA GLN A 98 -0.29 -29.99 -5.04
C GLN A 98 0.47 -28.80 -4.48
N ALA A 99 1.52 -28.40 -5.19
CA ALA A 99 2.22 -27.16 -4.89
C ALA A 99 1.32 -25.97 -5.21
N GLY A 100 1.30 -24.96 -4.34
CA GLY A 100 0.58 -23.72 -4.58
C GLY A 100 0.83 -22.69 -3.49
N GLU A 101 0.43 -21.44 -3.71
CA GLU A 101 0.71 -20.34 -2.76
C GLU A 101 -0.37 -20.17 -1.68
N GLY A 102 -1.45 -20.96 -1.74
CA GLY A 102 -2.64 -20.78 -0.93
C GLY A 102 -3.47 -19.57 -1.35
N GLU A 103 -4.73 -19.80 -1.71
CA GLU A 103 -5.66 -18.74 -2.10
C GLU A 103 -6.41 -18.14 -0.89
N PRO A 104 -6.80 -16.85 -0.96
CA PRO A 104 -7.72 -16.27 0.01
C PRO A 104 -9.05 -17.02 0.08
N VAL A 105 -9.44 -17.42 1.29
CA VAL A 105 -10.69 -18.13 1.56
C VAL A 105 -11.76 -17.13 2.01
N PHE A 106 -12.86 -17.05 1.26
CA PHE A 106 -14.02 -16.26 1.64
C PHE A 106 -14.62 -16.78 2.96
N GLN A 107 -14.78 -15.89 3.93
CA GLN A 107 -15.36 -16.20 5.23
C GLN A 107 -16.84 -15.84 5.25
N ARG A 108 -17.14 -14.56 5.01
CA ARG A 108 -18.49 -14.01 5.10
C ARG A 108 -18.59 -12.65 4.43
N GLU A 109 -19.82 -12.19 4.24
CA GLU A 109 -20.11 -10.80 3.92
C GLU A 109 -20.24 -10.03 5.24
N LEU A 110 -19.44 -8.96 5.39
CA LEU A 110 -19.47 -8.07 6.53
C LEU A 110 -20.72 -7.18 6.47
N PRO A 111 -21.32 -6.82 7.62
CA PRO A 111 -22.48 -5.95 7.64
C PRO A 111 -22.18 -4.59 6.99
N LYS A 112 -23.21 -4.02 6.38
CA LYS A 112 -23.19 -2.60 5.99
C LYS A 112 -23.19 -1.79 7.29
N MET A 113 -22.21 -0.89 7.41
CA MET A 113 -22.02 -0.07 8.60
C MET A 113 -22.44 1.37 8.28
N PRO A 114 -23.07 2.13 9.20
CA PRO A 114 -23.75 3.39 8.97
C PRO A 114 -22.85 4.50 8.42
N PHE A 115 -21.53 4.41 8.64
CA PHE A 115 -20.55 5.38 8.13
C PHE A 115 -19.94 5.05 6.78
N PHE A 116 -20.34 3.94 6.17
CA PHE A 116 -19.80 3.48 4.90
C PHE A 116 -20.91 3.57 3.86
N ASN A 117 -21.19 4.80 3.44
CA ASN A 117 -22.24 5.10 2.46
C ASN A 117 -21.89 4.69 1.02
N TYR A 118 -20.96 3.74 0.86
CA TYR A 118 -20.59 3.21 -0.45
C TYR A 118 -21.55 2.07 -0.83
N LYS A 119 -22.07 2.12 -2.06
CA LYS A 119 -22.87 1.03 -2.65
C LYS A 119 -21.96 -0.14 -3.02
N GLN A 120 -21.60 -0.94 -2.03
CA GLN A 120 -20.66 -2.05 -2.16
C GLN A 120 -21.05 -3.22 -1.25
N ARG A 121 -20.62 -4.41 -1.66
CA ARG A 121 -20.53 -5.61 -0.83
C ARG A 121 -19.18 -5.62 -0.12
N ARG A 122 -19.17 -5.99 1.16
CA ARG A 122 -17.94 -6.06 1.95
C ARG A 122 -17.65 -7.51 2.27
N LEU A 123 -16.61 -8.06 1.70
CA LEU A 123 -16.29 -9.48 1.77
C LEU A 123 -15.08 -9.66 2.70
N GLN A 124 -15.20 -10.55 3.68
CA GLN A 124 -14.08 -10.95 4.51
C GLN A 124 -13.39 -12.16 3.89
N TYR A 125 -12.09 -12.06 3.74
CA TYR A 125 -11.23 -13.16 3.32
C TYR A 125 -10.16 -13.41 4.37
N VAL A 126 -9.80 -14.67 4.52
CA VAL A 126 -8.63 -15.10 5.28
C VAL A 126 -7.66 -15.76 4.31
N ARG A 127 -6.41 -15.32 4.32
CA ARG A 127 -5.35 -16.01 3.59
C ARG A 127 -4.41 -16.67 4.58
N TRP A 128 -4.32 -17.99 4.49
CA TRP A 128 -3.29 -18.77 5.16
C TRP A 128 -1.98 -18.61 4.41
N VAL A 129 -0.92 -18.34 5.13
CA VAL A 129 0.37 -18.04 4.51
C VAL A 129 1.41 -19.06 4.95
N GLY A 130 2.07 -19.65 3.96
CA GLY A 130 3.13 -20.63 4.16
C GLY A 130 4.43 -19.98 4.65
N CYS A 131 5.14 -20.71 5.50
CA CYS A 131 6.55 -20.46 5.81
C CYS A 131 7.43 -21.23 4.81
N PRO A 132 8.56 -20.69 4.34
CA PRO A 132 9.16 -19.41 4.73
C PRO A 132 8.86 -18.26 3.75
N GLU A 133 7.95 -18.41 2.78
CA GLU A 133 7.80 -17.40 1.73
C GLU A 133 7.09 -16.12 2.20
N TYR A 134 6.05 -16.28 3.01
CA TYR A 134 5.13 -15.21 3.38
C TYR A 134 5.06 -14.96 4.89
N ALA A 135 5.68 -15.81 5.70
CA ALA A 135 5.83 -15.66 7.13
C ALA A 135 7.06 -16.46 7.60
N ASN A 136 7.60 -16.10 8.76
CA ASN A 136 8.75 -16.79 9.36
C ASN A 136 8.38 -17.99 10.23
N VAL A 137 7.15 -18.04 10.75
CA VAL A 137 6.62 -19.14 11.55
C VAL A 137 5.45 -19.81 10.83
N PRO A 138 5.22 -21.12 11.04
CA PRO A 138 4.14 -21.83 10.38
C PRO A 138 2.75 -21.38 10.88
N SER A 139 1.71 -21.82 10.17
CA SER A 139 0.30 -21.68 10.56
C SER A 139 -0.17 -20.24 10.77
N GLN A 140 0.43 -19.29 10.06
CA GLN A 140 0.00 -17.89 10.09
C GLN A 140 -1.14 -17.66 9.09
N TYR A 141 -2.03 -16.73 9.43
CA TYR A 141 -3.07 -16.26 8.53
C TYR A 141 -3.27 -14.77 8.71
N TYR A 142 -3.79 -14.14 7.66
CA TYR A 142 -4.04 -12.70 7.63
C TYR A 142 -5.47 -12.45 7.18
N ASN A 143 -6.13 -11.53 7.87
CA ASN A 143 -7.49 -11.11 7.56
C ASN A 143 -7.49 -9.97 6.54
N TRP A 144 -8.50 -9.98 5.69
CA TRP A 144 -8.70 -9.03 4.62
C TRP A 144 -10.17 -8.65 4.54
N SER A 145 -10.45 -7.36 4.38
CA SER A 145 -11.75 -6.91 3.89
C SER A 145 -11.60 -6.48 2.45
N VAL A 146 -12.52 -6.91 1.60
CA VAL A 146 -12.62 -6.52 0.20
C VAL A 146 -13.95 -5.81 -0.02
N GLY A 147 -13.91 -4.51 -0.31
CA GLY A 147 -15.07 -3.75 -0.76
C GLY A 147 -15.23 -3.91 -2.26
N VAL A 148 -16.29 -4.59 -2.71
CA VAL A 148 -16.61 -4.79 -4.13
C VAL A 148 -17.85 -3.96 -4.47
N PRO A 149 -17.79 -3.02 -5.43
CA PRO A 149 -18.96 -2.27 -5.89
C PRO A 149 -20.13 -3.20 -6.24
N ASP A 150 -21.37 -2.76 -5.96
CA ASP A 150 -22.57 -3.54 -6.33
C ASP A 150 -22.69 -3.73 -7.85
N GLN A 151 -22.10 -2.80 -8.63
CA GLN A 151 -22.01 -2.84 -10.09
C GLN A 151 -20.56 -2.65 -10.49
N LEU A 152 -19.96 -3.69 -11.09
CA LEU A 152 -18.60 -3.67 -11.61
C LEU A 152 -18.62 -3.36 -13.10
N GLY A 153 -17.90 -2.31 -13.51
CA GLY A 153 -17.56 -2.08 -14.91
C GLY A 153 -16.33 -2.88 -15.34
N GLU A 154 -15.92 -2.74 -16.60
CA GLU A 154 -14.62 -3.21 -17.05
C GLU A 154 -13.50 -2.24 -16.64
N GLY A 155 -12.35 -2.78 -16.24
CA GLY A 155 -11.18 -1.97 -15.94
C GLY A 155 -11.33 -1.09 -14.69
N VAL A 156 -12.09 -1.55 -13.69
CA VAL A 156 -12.29 -0.80 -12.44
C VAL A 156 -10.96 -0.58 -11.70
N PRO A 157 -10.80 0.54 -10.98
CA PRO A 157 -9.62 0.74 -10.14
C PRO A 157 -9.56 -0.29 -9.00
N LEU A 158 -8.35 -0.57 -8.54
CA LEU A 158 -8.10 -1.35 -7.34
C LEU A 158 -7.33 -0.50 -6.33
N GLU A 159 -7.85 -0.40 -5.11
CA GLU A 159 -7.23 0.37 -4.04
C GLU A 159 -6.70 -0.55 -2.95
N LEU A 160 -5.40 -0.55 -2.71
CA LEU A 160 -4.81 -1.18 -1.53
C LEU A 160 -4.75 -0.16 -0.39
N ASN A 161 -5.64 -0.29 0.58
CA ASN A 161 -5.76 0.63 1.72
C ASN A 161 -5.08 0.07 2.97
N LEU A 162 -3.90 0.60 3.28
CA LEU A 162 -3.10 0.28 4.45
C LEU A 162 -3.62 1.06 5.66
N HIS A 163 -4.07 0.35 6.69
CA HIS A 163 -4.61 0.98 7.87
C HIS A 163 -3.50 1.49 8.80
N ARG A 164 -3.74 2.61 9.48
CA ARG A 164 -2.92 3.08 10.62
C ARG A 164 -2.88 2.06 11.77
N ASP A 165 -1.85 2.18 12.61
CA ASP A 165 -1.75 1.54 13.91
C ASP A 165 -3.05 1.59 14.73
N GLY A 166 -3.42 0.44 15.30
CA GLY A 166 -4.67 0.34 16.05
C GLY A 166 -5.92 0.43 15.16
N HIS A 167 -5.81 0.27 13.85
CA HIS A 167 -6.98 -0.04 13.03
C HIS A 167 -6.88 -1.47 12.53
N SER A 168 -7.91 -1.94 11.83
CA SER A 168 -7.98 -3.30 11.32
C SER A 168 -8.61 -3.33 9.93
N TYR A 169 -8.47 -4.46 9.24
CA TYR A 169 -9.18 -4.78 8.00
C TYR A 169 -10.68 -4.52 8.07
N TRP A 170 -11.30 -4.56 9.26
CA TRP A 170 -12.74 -4.35 9.44
C TRP A 170 -13.22 -2.96 9.06
N ARG A 171 -12.31 -1.98 8.90
CA ARG A 171 -12.66 -0.64 8.44
C ARG A 171 -11.83 -0.27 7.24
N THR A 172 -12.46 -0.27 6.07
CA THR A 172 -11.93 0.48 4.93
C THR A 172 -11.81 1.93 5.35
N HIS A 173 -10.58 2.43 5.48
CA HIS A 173 -10.38 3.78 5.96
C HIS A 173 -11.05 4.78 5.03
N TYR A 174 -10.80 4.64 3.73
CA TYR A 174 -11.15 5.60 2.72
C TYR A 174 -11.29 4.92 1.36
N ARG A 175 -12.18 5.46 0.51
CA ARG A 175 -12.38 4.98 -0.86
C ARG A 175 -12.20 6.16 -1.81
N ILE A 176 -11.08 6.18 -2.51
CA ILE A 176 -10.68 7.31 -3.33
C ILE A 176 -11.56 7.39 -4.58
N GLU A 177 -11.72 6.28 -5.29
CA GLU A 177 -12.51 6.13 -6.52
C GLU A 177 -13.91 5.58 -6.22
N ARG A 178 -14.92 6.13 -6.90
CA ARG A 178 -16.33 5.75 -6.63
C ARG A 178 -16.64 4.30 -7.01
N ASP A 179 -15.97 3.75 -8.00
CA ASP A 179 -16.23 2.46 -8.64
C ASP A 179 -15.12 1.42 -8.39
N SER A 180 -14.16 1.72 -7.51
CA SER A 180 -13.05 0.82 -7.21
C SER A 180 -13.43 -0.41 -6.38
N THR A 181 -12.68 -1.49 -6.60
CA THR A 181 -12.54 -2.55 -5.61
C THR A 181 -11.50 -2.10 -4.58
N VAL A 182 -11.79 -2.25 -3.28
CA VAL A 182 -10.91 -1.79 -2.20
C VAL A 182 -10.46 -2.97 -1.34
N LEU A 183 -9.15 -3.14 -1.21
CA LEU A 183 -8.49 -4.13 -0.37
C LEU A 183 -8.04 -3.48 0.93
N CYS A 184 -8.40 -4.07 2.06
CA CYS A 184 -7.96 -3.63 3.37
C CYS A 184 -7.32 -4.83 4.09
N PRO A 185 -5.99 -4.99 4.01
CA PRO A 185 -5.26 -6.00 4.77
C PRO A 185 -5.33 -5.72 6.28
N HIS A 186 -4.89 -6.68 7.09
CA HIS A 186 -4.57 -6.50 8.50
C HIS A 186 -3.07 -6.72 8.73
N ASP A 187 -2.34 -5.75 9.30
CA ASP A 187 -0.91 -5.90 9.68
C ASP A 187 -0.76 -6.43 11.12
N PHE A 188 -1.28 -7.64 11.36
CA PHE A 188 -1.31 -8.30 12.66
C PHE A 188 -1.00 -9.80 12.47
N PRO A 189 -0.27 -10.49 13.37
CA PRO A 189 0.15 -10.10 14.72
C PRO A 189 1.36 -9.17 14.80
N ILE A 190 2.13 -9.06 13.72
CA ILE A 190 3.34 -8.25 13.69
C ILE A 190 3.01 -6.94 12.99
N ASN A 191 3.17 -5.81 13.67
CA ASN A 191 3.06 -4.47 13.06
C ASN A 191 4.26 -4.19 12.16
N SER A 192 4.31 -4.82 11.00
CA SER A 192 5.47 -4.81 10.10
C SER A 192 5.75 -3.47 9.41
N TRP A 193 5.01 -2.41 9.77
CA TRP A 193 5.03 -1.11 9.10
C TRP A 193 4.71 -1.25 7.59
N TRP A 194 3.96 -2.29 7.23
CA TRP A 194 3.61 -2.66 5.86
C TRP A 194 4.79 -2.93 4.91
N CYS A 195 5.99 -3.17 5.44
CA CYS A 195 7.18 -3.51 4.65
C CYS A 195 7.50 -5.00 4.82
N GLY A 196 7.91 -5.36 6.02
CA GLY A 196 8.45 -6.68 6.35
C GLY A 196 8.99 -6.69 7.77
N TYR A 197 9.60 -7.80 8.17
CA TYR A 197 10.08 -7.95 9.55
C TYR A 197 11.20 -8.98 9.67
N HIS A 198 11.92 -8.94 10.79
CA HIS A 198 13.01 -9.86 11.08
C HIS A 198 12.50 -11.31 11.19
N GLU A 199 13.13 -12.26 10.50
CA GLU A 199 12.73 -13.67 10.52
C GLU A 199 12.83 -14.34 11.90
N ALA A 200 13.50 -13.70 12.84
CA ALA A 200 13.71 -14.19 14.20
C ALA A 200 12.49 -13.97 15.12
N LEU A 201 11.56 -13.08 14.76
CA LEU A 201 10.43 -12.72 15.61
C LEU A 201 9.52 -13.92 15.93
N GLY A 202 9.29 -14.23 17.20
CA GLY A 202 8.49 -15.41 17.57
C GLY A 202 9.22 -16.74 17.35
N THR A 203 10.55 -16.71 17.20
CA THR A 203 11.41 -17.90 17.14
C THR A 203 12.43 -17.86 18.28
N LEU A 204 13.24 -18.91 18.42
CA LEU A 204 14.37 -18.94 19.35
C LEU A 204 15.66 -18.31 18.78
N LYS A 205 15.62 -17.77 17.55
CA LYS A 205 16.76 -17.09 16.94
C LYS A 205 16.94 -15.69 17.55
N SER A 206 18.18 -15.23 17.64
CA SER A 206 18.48 -13.82 17.90
C SER A 206 18.47 -13.01 16.60
N PHE A 207 18.46 -11.68 16.71
CA PHE A 207 18.53 -10.80 15.54
C PHE A 207 19.88 -10.91 14.81
N ALA A 208 20.94 -11.32 15.50
CA ALA A 208 22.25 -11.55 14.87
C ALA A 208 22.28 -12.79 13.96
N GLN A 209 21.28 -13.67 14.04
CA GLN A 209 21.23 -14.95 13.33
C GLN A 209 20.31 -14.94 12.11
N GLY A 210 19.75 -13.80 11.73
CA GLY A 210 18.77 -13.73 10.66
C GLY A 210 18.86 -12.45 9.84
N VAL A 211 17.88 -12.30 8.95
CA VAL A 211 17.73 -11.15 8.07
C VAL A 211 16.30 -10.63 8.15
N ILE A 212 16.10 -9.41 7.66
CA ILE A 212 14.76 -8.85 7.49
C ILE A 212 14.22 -9.29 6.14
N GLN A 213 13.02 -9.87 6.18
CA GLN A 213 12.36 -10.42 5.01
C GLN A 213 11.13 -9.56 4.67
N PRO A 214 10.87 -9.28 3.38
CA PRO A 214 9.72 -8.51 2.92
C PRO A 214 8.42 -9.34 2.94
N TYR A 215 8.17 -10.07 4.03
CA TYR A 215 7.01 -10.96 4.16
C TYR A 215 5.69 -10.22 3.92
N THR A 216 5.56 -9.02 4.49
CA THR A 216 4.34 -8.23 4.33
C THR A 216 4.17 -7.73 2.92
N GLU A 217 5.20 -7.12 2.31
CA GLU A 217 5.21 -6.75 0.88
C GLU A 217 4.77 -7.91 -0.01
N ARG A 218 5.38 -9.09 0.14
CA ARG A 218 5.01 -10.28 -0.66
C ARG A 218 3.54 -10.66 -0.48
N ARG A 219 3.02 -10.66 0.76
CA ARG A 219 1.60 -10.94 1.05
C ARG A 219 0.68 -9.92 0.39
N LEU A 220 1.04 -8.63 0.45
CA LEU A 220 0.27 -7.54 -0.14
C LEU A 220 0.18 -7.68 -1.67
N LEU A 221 1.31 -7.88 -2.32
CA LEU A 221 1.38 -7.99 -3.78
C LEU A 221 0.66 -9.24 -4.30
N ALA A 222 0.83 -10.38 -3.63
CA ALA A 222 0.14 -11.60 -4.02
C ALA A 222 -1.38 -11.50 -3.84
N PHE A 223 -1.87 -10.78 -2.81
CA PHE A 223 -3.31 -10.54 -2.67
C PHE A 223 -3.83 -9.55 -3.72
N VAL A 224 -3.07 -8.52 -4.07
CA VAL A 224 -3.38 -7.58 -5.16
C VAL A 224 -3.52 -8.32 -6.49
N ASP A 225 -2.58 -9.23 -6.80
CA ASP A 225 -2.64 -10.02 -8.03
C ASP A 225 -3.83 -10.99 -8.03
N TRP A 226 -4.10 -11.68 -6.92
CA TRP A 226 -5.31 -12.51 -6.78
C TRP A 226 -6.59 -11.70 -6.99
N ALA A 227 -6.69 -10.50 -6.40
CA ALA A 227 -7.84 -9.63 -6.57
C ALA A 227 -8.00 -9.17 -8.03
N ALA A 228 -6.89 -8.83 -8.69
CA ALA A 228 -6.89 -8.43 -10.09
C ALA A 228 -7.26 -9.56 -11.06
N LYS A 229 -7.10 -10.83 -10.65
CA LYS A 229 -7.58 -12.01 -11.38
C LYS A 229 -9.04 -12.34 -11.08
N THR A 230 -9.52 -12.00 -9.88
CA THR A 230 -10.87 -12.35 -9.40
C THR A 230 -11.94 -11.35 -9.88
N TRP A 231 -11.57 -10.07 -10.01
CA TRP A 231 -12.47 -8.99 -10.44
C TRP A 231 -11.93 -8.32 -11.71
N PRO A 232 -12.78 -7.61 -12.50
CA PRO A 232 -12.38 -6.96 -13.75
C PRO A 232 -11.56 -5.67 -13.52
N VAL A 233 -10.49 -5.79 -12.74
CA VAL A 233 -9.61 -4.69 -12.36
C VAL A 233 -8.75 -4.26 -13.55
N GLY A 234 -8.68 -2.96 -13.77
CA GLY A 234 -7.71 -2.37 -14.68
C GLY A 234 -6.33 -2.32 -14.04
N ARG A 235 -5.39 -3.16 -14.48
CA ARG A 235 -4.01 -3.20 -13.93
C ARG A 235 -3.25 -1.86 -14.05
N ASN A 236 -3.69 -0.97 -14.93
CA ASN A 236 -3.14 0.38 -15.07
C ASN A 236 -3.69 1.39 -14.03
N ARG A 237 -4.60 0.95 -13.14
CA ARG A 237 -5.34 1.75 -12.15
C ARG A 237 -5.29 1.11 -10.76
N ILE A 238 -4.16 0.51 -10.38
CA ILE A 238 -3.93 -0.04 -9.05
C ILE A 238 -3.21 1.01 -8.19
N LEU A 239 -3.89 1.51 -7.16
CA LEU A 239 -3.35 2.52 -6.25
C LEU A 239 -3.12 1.94 -4.85
N VAL A 240 -2.15 2.51 -4.14
CA VAL A 240 -1.90 2.20 -2.73
C VAL A 240 -2.12 3.45 -1.89
N THR A 241 -2.84 3.31 -0.78
CA THR A 241 -3.13 4.41 0.14
C THR A 241 -2.74 4.06 1.56
N GLY A 242 -2.19 5.01 2.29
CA GLY A 242 -1.94 4.87 3.73
C GLY A 242 -2.27 6.16 4.45
N CYS A 243 -3.09 6.09 5.50
CA CYS A 243 -3.53 7.28 6.23
C CYS A 243 -2.42 7.85 7.13
N ARG A 244 -2.74 9.01 7.72
CA ARG A 244 -2.00 9.61 8.84
C ARG A 244 -1.65 8.55 9.88
N GLY A 245 -0.37 8.37 10.16
CA GLY A 245 0.03 7.49 11.27
C GLY A 245 1.46 6.98 11.26
N GLY A 246 2.39 7.56 10.50
CA GLY A 246 3.72 6.98 10.37
C GLY A 246 3.65 5.68 9.56
N ALA A 247 3.30 4.55 10.17
CA ALA A 247 3.33 3.23 9.56
C ALA A 247 2.60 3.12 8.22
N SER A 248 1.29 3.37 8.17
CA SER A 248 0.51 3.23 6.93
C SER A 248 0.96 4.16 5.81
N GLY A 249 1.17 5.44 6.12
CA GLY A 249 1.62 6.41 5.11
C GLY A 249 3.00 6.05 4.57
N SER A 250 3.92 5.61 5.43
CA SER A 250 5.26 5.19 5.02
C SER A 250 5.20 3.90 4.20
N GLY A 251 4.40 2.93 4.64
CA GLY A 251 4.13 1.69 3.93
C GLY A 251 3.61 1.91 2.51
N ALA A 252 2.63 2.81 2.34
CA ALA A 252 2.07 3.11 1.02
C ALA A 252 3.10 3.76 0.09
N LEU A 253 3.90 4.67 0.64
CA LEU A 253 4.97 5.33 -0.11
C LEU A 253 6.06 4.34 -0.52
N HIS A 254 6.53 3.55 0.44
CA HIS A 254 7.55 2.52 0.23
C HIS A 254 7.11 1.48 -0.79
N LEU A 255 5.91 0.92 -0.62
CA LEU A 255 5.38 -0.09 -1.52
C LEU A 255 5.20 0.48 -2.94
N GLY A 256 4.68 1.70 -3.06
CA GLY A 256 4.55 2.38 -4.35
C GLY A 256 5.90 2.59 -5.04
N LEU A 257 6.90 3.08 -4.32
CA LEU A 257 8.23 3.38 -4.90
C LEU A 257 9.01 2.12 -5.30
N ARG A 258 8.84 1.01 -4.57
CA ARG A 258 9.53 -0.26 -4.86
C ARG A 258 8.83 -1.12 -5.90
N HIS A 259 7.52 -0.93 -6.05
CA HIS A 259 6.71 -1.69 -7.00
C HIS A 259 5.99 -0.78 -8.02
N PRO A 260 6.73 0.08 -8.76
CA PRO A 260 6.13 0.91 -9.81
C PRO A 260 5.49 0.08 -10.94
N GLU A 261 5.91 -1.18 -11.11
CA GLU A 261 5.31 -2.14 -12.02
C GLU A 261 3.87 -2.49 -11.63
N VAL A 262 3.50 -2.33 -10.36
CA VAL A 262 2.14 -2.60 -9.84
C VAL A 262 1.35 -1.31 -9.69
N PHE A 263 1.92 -0.30 -9.02
CA PHE A 263 1.14 0.86 -8.58
C PHE A 263 1.23 2.05 -9.55
N ASN A 264 0.09 2.60 -9.97
CA ASN A 264 0.06 3.82 -10.79
C ASN A 264 0.16 5.10 -9.94
N LEU A 265 -0.35 5.03 -8.71
CA LEU A 265 -0.54 6.13 -7.77
C LEU A 265 -0.30 5.64 -6.33
N ALA A 266 0.51 6.38 -5.57
CA ALA A 266 0.72 6.14 -4.15
C ALA A 266 0.31 7.37 -3.34
N ILE A 267 -0.65 7.17 -2.44
CA ILE A 267 -1.24 8.19 -1.59
C ILE A 267 -0.76 7.98 -0.15
N SER A 268 0.10 8.87 0.34
CA SER A 268 0.79 8.72 1.62
C SER A 268 0.50 9.88 2.57
N GLY A 269 -0.27 9.59 3.61
CA GLY A 269 -0.58 10.52 4.69
C GLY A 269 0.49 10.51 5.78
N HIS A 270 1.26 11.60 5.93
CA HIS A 270 2.34 11.73 6.91
C HIS A 270 3.33 10.55 6.92
N GLY A 271 3.76 10.10 5.73
CA GLY A 271 4.78 9.07 5.60
C GLY A 271 6.15 9.54 6.10
N VAL A 272 6.87 8.60 6.71
CA VAL A 272 8.29 8.70 7.05
C VAL A 272 9.10 8.35 5.80
N LEU A 273 10.01 9.24 5.42
CA LEU A 273 10.86 9.08 4.24
C LEU A 273 12.21 8.45 4.55
N ASP A 274 12.67 8.64 5.79
CA ASP A 274 13.93 8.14 6.32
C ASP A 274 13.64 7.40 7.64
N TYR A 275 13.49 6.08 7.53
CA TYR A 275 13.28 5.21 8.69
C TYR A 275 14.48 5.21 9.62
N ALA A 276 15.71 5.36 9.12
CA ALA A 276 16.91 5.37 9.95
C ALA A 276 16.87 6.56 10.92
N SER A 277 16.65 7.77 10.41
CA SER A 277 16.52 8.97 11.24
C SER A 277 15.31 8.90 12.16
N ALA A 278 14.15 8.44 11.66
CA ALA A 278 12.95 8.31 12.48
C ALA A 278 13.13 7.32 13.64
N SER A 279 13.86 6.23 13.42
CA SER A 279 14.14 5.21 14.43
C SER A 279 15.16 5.65 15.50
N ARG A 280 15.86 6.78 15.30
CA ARG A 280 16.79 7.34 16.30
C ARG A 280 16.19 8.46 17.15
N ARG A 281 14.92 8.81 16.92
CA ARG A 281 14.26 9.90 17.64
C ARG A 281 14.09 9.56 19.12
N THR A 282 14.46 10.52 19.96
CA THR A 282 14.35 10.43 21.43
C THR A 282 13.31 11.37 22.02
N ASP A 283 12.73 12.26 21.21
CA ASP A 283 11.66 13.14 21.65
C ASP A 283 10.39 12.34 21.97
N ARG A 284 9.55 12.87 22.88
CA ARG A 284 8.36 12.17 23.40
C ARG A 284 7.43 11.64 22.29
N GLY A 285 7.30 12.37 21.18
CA GLY A 285 6.46 11.94 20.05
C GLY A 285 7.14 10.92 19.15
N GLY A 286 8.46 11.00 18.98
CA GLY A 286 9.24 10.10 18.15
C GLY A 286 9.65 8.79 18.81
N LEU A 287 9.80 8.76 20.14
CA LEU A 287 10.37 7.60 20.85
C LEU A 287 9.52 6.32 20.69
N SER A 288 8.19 6.42 20.82
CA SER A 288 7.31 5.25 20.64
C SER A 288 7.41 4.67 19.23
N MET A 289 7.39 5.55 18.23
CA MET A 289 7.59 5.18 16.82
C MET A 289 8.95 4.51 16.61
N ALA A 290 10.01 5.12 17.14
CA ALA A 290 11.36 4.59 17.05
C ALA A 290 11.48 3.19 17.67
N MET A 291 10.93 3.00 18.88
CA MET A 291 10.91 1.71 19.55
C MET A 291 10.13 0.66 18.75
N SER A 292 9.00 1.03 18.13
CA SER A 292 8.21 0.10 17.32
C SER A 292 8.97 -0.39 16.08
N MET A 293 9.70 0.49 15.39
CA MET A 293 10.56 0.10 14.26
C MET A 293 11.71 -0.79 14.74
N GLN A 294 12.38 -0.39 15.83
CA GLN A 294 13.51 -1.15 16.37
C GLN A 294 13.13 -2.54 16.89
N ALA A 295 11.90 -2.70 17.41
CA ALA A 295 11.40 -3.99 17.86
C ALA A 295 11.29 -5.02 16.72
N ILE A 296 11.21 -4.56 15.47
CA ILE A 296 10.88 -5.39 14.31
C ILE A 296 12.05 -5.53 13.36
N TRP A 297 12.90 -4.50 13.28
CA TRP A 297 14.06 -4.44 12.38
C TRP A 297 15.41 -4.34 13.11
N GLY A 298 15.40 -4.20 14.43
CA GLY A 298 16.59 -4.02 15.24
C GLY A 298 17.06 -2.57 15.26
N LYS A 299 18.23 -2.29 15.82
CA LYS A 299 18.77 -0.92 15.83
C LYS A 299 19.46 -0.62 14.49
N PRO A 300 19.45 0.65 14.02
CA PRO A 300 20.26 1.05 12.87
C PRO A 300 21.73 0.63 12.95
N ASP A 301 22.35 0.73 14.13
CA ASP A 301 23.76 0.39 14.34
C ASP A 301 24.04 -1.13 14.30
N TRP A 302 23.00 -1.97 14.30
CA TRP A 302 23.15 -3.41 14.10
C TRP A 302 23.32 -3.78 12.63
N ASP A 303 23.03 -2.85 11.71
CA ASP A 303 23.19 -3.01 10.27
C ASP A 303 22.62 -4.33 9.72
N ILE A 304 21.45 -4.72 10.24
CA ILE A 304 20.79 -5.96 9.85
C ILE A 304 20.45 -5.92 8.37
N LYS A 305 20.76 -7.01 7.70
CA LYS A 305 20.60 -7.14 6.25
C LYS A 305 19.18 -7.55 5.88
N THR A 306 18.76 -7.14 4.70
CA THR A 306 17.61 -7.70 4.01
C THR A 306 17.97 -9.04 3.37
N ASP A 307 16.97 -9.74 2.84
CA ASP A 307 17.13 -10.91 1.97
C ASP A 307 18.00 -10.65 0.71
N GLN A 308 18.20 -9.37 0.35
CA GLN A 308 19.08 -8.93 -0.73
C GLN A 308 20.50 -8.54 -0.26
N GLY A 309 20.84 -8.75 1.01
CA GLY A 309 22.16 -8.45 1.57
C GLY A 309 22.45 -6.96 1.79
N LYS A 310 21.47 -6.07 1.59
CA LYS A 310 21.59 -4.63 1.86
C LYS A 310 21.19 -4.32 3.29
N SER A 311 21.72 -3.24 3.87
CA SER A 311 21.20 -2.73 5.15
C SER A 311 19.71 -2.42 5.00
N PHE A 312 18.87 -2.87 5.93
CA PHE A 312 17.44 -2.60 5.89
C PHE A 312 17.15 -1.10 5.85
N TRP A 313 17.81 -0.34 6.71
CA TRP A 313 17.63 1.10 6.86
C TRP A 313 17.98 1.86 5.58
N GLU A 314 19.01 1.42 4.86
CA GLU A 314 19.39 1.99 3.57
C GLU A 314 18.44 1.57 2.44
N ALA A 315 17.99 0.31 2.45
CA ALA A 315 17.05 -0.22 1.47
C ALA A 315 15.65 0.43 1.56
N HIS A 316 15.34 1.04 2.71
CA HIS A 316 14.07 1.72 3.00
C HIS A 316 14.22 3.24 3.16
N ASP A 317 15.32 3.81 2.65
CA ASP A 317 15.48 5.26 2.50
C ASP A 317 14.83 5.71 1.19
N MET A 318 13.66 6.35 1.30
CA MET A 318 12.84 6.73 0.14
C MET A 318 13.55 7.77 -0.75
N LEU A 319 14.38 8.63 -0.15
CA LEU A 319 15.19 9.60 -0.89
C LEU A 319 16.26 8.90 -1.71
N ARG A 320 16.95 7.91 -1.13
CA ARG A 320 17.92 7.09 -1.88
C ARG A 320 17.26 6.32 -3.00
N LEU A 321 16.07 5.73 -2.78
CA LEU A 321 15.33 5.03 -3.83
C LEU A 321 15.00 5.97 -5.00
N VAL A 322 14.50 7.18 -4.70
CA VAL A 322 14.20 8.18 -5.73
C VAL A 322 15.46 8.62 -6.47
N LYS A 323 16.57 8.89 -5.77
CA LYS A 323 17.84 9.31 -6.39
C LYS A 323 18.51 8.20 -7.21
N ALA A 324 18.38 6.94 -6.80
CA ALA A 324 18.98 5.80 -7.47
C ALA A 324 18.16 5.36 -8.70
N ALA A 325 16.85 5.64 -8.73
CA ALA A 325 16.02 5.35 -9.88
C ALA A 325 16.43 6.24 -11.07
N PRO A 326 16.66 5.67 -12.27
CA PRO A 326 16.93 6.44 -13.48
C PRO A 326 15.85 7.51 -13.74
N VAL A 327 16.20 8.59 -14.42
CA VAL A 327 15.25 9.68 -14.70
C VAL A 327 14.08 9.15 -15.53
N GLU A 328 14.35 8.27 -16.48
CA GLU A 328 13.40 7.59 -17.36
C GLU A 328 12.54 6.53 -16.65
N ALA A 329 12.95 6.05 -15.47
CA ALA A 329 12.20 5.03 -14.74
C ALA A 329 10.81 5.58 -14.35
N ASP A 330 9.76 4.86 -14.72
CA ASP A 330 8.38 5.24 -14.39
C ASP A 330 8.10 4.94 -12.92
N LEU A 331 8.15 5.96 -12.07
CA LEU A 331 7.69 5.85 -10.68
C LEU A 331 6.20 6.17 -10.59
N PRO A 332 5.47 5.67 -9.56
CA PRO A 332 4.09 6.05 -9.34
C PRO A 332 3.96 7.57 -9.18
N PHE A 333 2.79 8.10 -9.55
CA PHE A 333 2.43 9.45 -9.15
C PHE A 333 2.28 9.47 -7.63
N LEU A 334 2.88 10.45 -6.96
CA LEU A 334 2.85 10.53 -5.50
C LEU A 334 1.92 11.64 -5.02
N THR A 335 1.15 11.35 -3.98
CA THR A 335 0.46 12.39 -3.20
C THR A 335 0.86 12.27 -1.75
N LEU A 336 1.33 13.37 -1.14
CA LEU A 336 1.99 13.34 0.15
C LEU A 336 1.43 14.40 1.10
N THR A 337 1.42 14.11 2.40
CA THR A 337 1.11 15.12 3.43
C THR A 337 2.22 15.29 4.47
N SER A 338 3.43 14.80 4.15
CA SER A 338 4.58 14.91 5.04
C SER A 338 5.23 16.28 4.89
N ALA A 339 5.12 17.10 5.93
CA ALA A 339 5.69 18.45 6.01
C ALA A 339 7.02 18.49 6.79
N TRP A 340 7.66 17.34 7.01
CA TRP A 340 8.88 17.29 7.79
C TRP A 340 10.02 17.95 7.01
N GLU A 341 10.90 18.67 7.68
CA GLU A 341 12.05 19.32 7.03
C GLU A 341 12.93 18.30 6.29
N SER A 342 13.06 17.09 6.85
CA SER A 342 13.74 15.97 6.21
C SER A 342 13.08 15.49 4.91
N ALA A 343 11.84 15.90 4.63
CA ALA A 343 11.15 15.61 3.38
C ALA A 343 11.55 16.56 2.24
N HIS A 344 12.14 17.72 2.52
CA HIS A 344 12.47 18.69 1.48
C HIS A 344 13.41 18.09 0.41
N PRO A 345 14.53 17.43 0.77
CA PRO A 345 15.40 16.84 -0.24
C PRO A 345 14.70 15.78 -1.11
N PHE A 346 13.67 15.12 -0.57
CA PHE A 346 12.85 14.18 -1.33
C PHE A 346 11.98 14.88 -2.37
N TYR A 347 11.29 15.97 -1.99
CA TYR A 347 10.54 16.78 -2.95
C TYR A 347 11.46 17.39 -4.02
N GLU A 348 12.64 17.89 -3.65
CA GLU A 348 13.63 18.38 -4.62
C GLU A 348 14.04 17.31 -5.61
N ALA A 349 14.34 16.09 -5.13
CA ALA A 349 14.71 14.98 -5.98
C ALA A 349 13.59 14.59 -6.95
N MET A 350 12.33 14.56 -6.47
CA MET A 350 11.16 14.28 -7.32
C MET A 350 10.94 15.36 -8.39
N LEU A 351 10.98 16.64 -8.00
CA LEU A 351 10.75 17.77 -8.91
C LEU A 351 11.89 17.91 -9.94
N SER A 352 13.14 17.76 -9.50
CA SER A 352 14.32 17.84 -10.39
C SER A 352 14.35 16.71 -11.42
N ALA A 353 13.81 15.54 -11.06
CA ALA A 353 13.65 14.41 -11.98
C ALA A 353 12.34 14.47 -12.79
N HIS A 354 11.58 15.57 -12.71
CA HIS A 354 10.27 15.75 -13.34
C HIS A 354 9.31 14.60 -13.04
N ARG A 355 9.24 14.15 -11.79
CA ARG A 355 8.35 13.07 -11.37
C ARG A 355 7.03 13.65 -10.86
N GLY A 356 5.95 12.89 -11.06
CA GLY A 356 4.61 13.30 -10.66
C GLY A 356 4.48 13.34 -9.14
N VAL A 357 4.34 14.52 -8.56
CA VAL A 357 4.15 14.70 -7.12
C VAL A 357 3.18 15.83 -6.84
N ILE A 358 2.27 15.59 -5.91
CA ILE A 358 1.43 16.60 -5.26
C ILE A 358 1.64 16.47 -3.76
N ALA A 359 1.70 17.57 -3.03
CA ALA A 359 1.74 17.51 -1.58
C ALA A 359 0.92 18.63 -0.92
N ASP A 360 0.42 18.37 0.28
CA ASP A 360 -0.25 19.36 1.13
C ASP A 360 0.30 19.27 2.55
N PHE A 361 0.77 20.41 3.07
CA PHE A 361 1.45 20.55 4.35
C PHE A 361 0.59 21.31 5.37
N ALA A 362 -0.70 21.49 5.10
CA ALA A 362 -1.62 22.15 6.01
C ALA A 362 -1.59 21.54 7.43
N TRP A 363 -1.33 22.38 8.42
CA TRP A 363 -1.29 22.03 9.83
C TRP A 363 -2.69 21.66 10.32
N GLY A 364 -2.86 20.42 10.79
CA GLY A 364 -4.18 19.82 11.04
C GLY A 364 -4.97 19.48 9.76
N GLY A 365 -4.46 19.84 8.59
CA GLY A 365 -5.10 19.72 7.30
C GLY A 365 -4.79 18.40 6.60
N ALA A 366 -5.79 17.97 5.80
CA ALA A 366 -5.80 16.83 4.90
C ALA A 366 -5.06 15.56 5.37
N ARG A 367 -5.80 14.55 5.85
CA ARG A 367 -5.23 13.19 6.07
C ARG A 367 -4.64 12.60 4.79
N TYR A 368 -5.10 13.11 3.65
CA TYR A 368 -4.73 12.74 2.29
C TYR A 368 -4.90 13.92 1.36
N VAL A 369 -4.06 13.96 0.33
CA VAL A 369 -4.40 14.66 -0.90
C VAL A 369 -4.99 13.64 -1.87
N ALA A 370 -6.31 13.46 -1.81
CA ALA A 370 -6.99 12.50 -2.66
C ALA A 370 -6.87 12.94 -4.13
N VAL A 371 -6.20 12.13 -4.95
CA VAL A 371 -6.17 12.28 -6.40
C VAL A 371 -7.02 11.18 -7.00
N SER A 372 -7.97 11.55 -7.86
CA SER A 372 -8.94 10.60 -8.39
C SER A 372 -9.56 11.08 -9.70
N ALA A 373 -9.91 10.16 -10.60
CA ALA A 373 -10.68 10.52 -11.79
C ALA A 373 -12.15 10.81 -11.43
N GLY A 374 -12.80 9.89 -10.70
CA GLY A 374 -14.23 9.91 -10.42
C GLY A 374 -14.59 10.10 -8.95
N GLY A 375 -13.66 10.63 -8.16
CA GLY A 375 -13.57 10.41 -6.72
C GLY A 375 -14.78 10.77 -5.88
N THR A 376 -14.79 10.22 -4.67
CA THR A 376 -15.88 10.40 -3.69
C THR A 376 -15.65 11.60 -2.76
N TYR A 377 -14.44 12.17 -2.74
CA TYR A 377 -14.08 13.27 -1.84
C TYR A 377 -14.49 14.62 -2.41
N PRO A 378 -15.15 15.49 -1.61
CA PRO A 378 -15.48 16.84 -2.03
C PRO A 378 -14.27 17.68 -2.48
N ASN A 379 -13.12 17.46 -1.86
CA ASN A 379 -11.87 18.16 -2.16
C ASN A 379 -10.88 17.29 -2.95
N ALA A 380 -11.36 16.26 -3.67
CA ALA A 380 -10.51 15.47 -4.53
C ALA A 380 -9.87 16.34 -5.62
N ILE A 381 -8.60 16.09 -5.87
CA ILE A 381 -7.92 16.58 -7.05
C ILE A 381 -8.32 15.66 -8.21
N HIS A 382 -9.17 16.17 -9.08
CA HIS A 382 -9.71 15.41 -10.21
C HIS A 382 -8.68 15.22 -11.32
N LEU A 383 -7.95 14.10 -11.28
CA LEU A 383 -6.93 13.72 -12.27
C LEU A 383 -7.02 12.22 -12.56
N ASP A 384 -7.00 11.87 -13.84
CA ASP A 384 -6.95 10.48 -14.31
C ASP A 384 -5.51 10.02 -14.47
N VAL A 385 -4.91 9.58 -13.36
CA VAL A 385 -3.56 9.00 -13.35
C VAL A 385 -3.65 7.52 -13.69
N ARG A 386 -3.01 7.09 -14.79
CA ARG A 386 -2.96 5.68 -15.19
C ARG A 386 -1.57 5.31 -15.69
N LYS A 387 -1.22 4.02 -15.71
CA LYS A 387 0.06 3.56 -16.25
C LYS A 387 0.14 3.62 -17.79
N ASP A 388 -0.99 3.42 -18.44
CA ASP A 388 -1.16 3.43 -19.89
C ASP A 388 -1.50 4.82 -20.45
N LYS A 389 -1.32 5.87 -19.66
CA LYS A 389 -1.64 7.24 -20.04
C LYS A 389 -0.51 8.16 -19.62
N SER A 390 -0.05 8.96 -20.59
CA SER A 390 0.92 9.99 -20.32
C SER A 390 0.34 11.12 -19.46
N TYR A 391 1.20 11.82 -18.74
CA TYR A 391 0.80 12.97 -17.95
C TYR A 391 1.93 14.01 -17.85
N PRO A 392 1.59 15.30 -17.69
CA PRO A 392 2.56 16.33 -17.37
C PRO A 392 2.95 16.27 -15.89
N ALA A 393 4.23 16.05 -15.61
CA ALA A 393 4.81 16.26 -14.30
C ALA A 393 5.27 17.70 -14.15
N ILE A 394 4.74 18.37 -13.13
CA ILE A 394 4.97 19.79 -12.89
C ILE A 394 6.15 19.97 -11.94
N ALA A 395 7.19 20.67 -12.42
CA ALA A 395 8.33 21.11 -11.64
C ALA A 395 8.32 22.64 -11.52
N TYR A 396 8.53 23.16 -10.31
CA TYR A 396 8.42 24.60 -10.04
C TYR A 396 9.72 25.34 -10.39
N VAL A 397 9.64 26.45 -11.14
CA VAL A 397 10.82 27.24 -11.57
C VAL A 397 11.38 28.07 -10.43
N THR A 398 10.51 28.68 -9.60
CA THR A 398 10.92 29.59 -8.54
C THR A 398 10.97 28.88 -7.20
N GLY A 399 12.07 28.15 -6.97
CA GLY A 399 12.63 27.71 -5.69
C GLY A 399 11.67 27.22 -4.60
N MET A 400 11.86 25.99 -4.12
CA MET A 400 11.21 25.47 -2.92
C MET A 400 11.56 26.20 -1.59
N LYS A 401 12.20 27.38 -1.66
CA LYS A 401 12.55 28.17 -0.48
C LYS A 401 11.27 28.55 0.26
N GLY A 402 11.04 27.85 1.38
CA GLY A 402 9.91 28.08 2.25
C GLY A 402 8.76 27.09 2.11
N LEU A 403 9.00 25.80 1.87
CA LEU A 403 8.07 24.74 2.29
C LEU A 403 7.90 24.77 3.82
N GLY A 404 7.26 25.82 4.34
CA GLY A 404 6.86 25.92 5.73
C GLY A 404 5.55 25.17 5.96
N ASN A 405 5.20 24.99 7.23
CA ASN A 405 3.88 24.52 7.63
C ASN A 405 2.80 25.38 6.94
N ASN A 406 1.74 24.75 6.41
CA ASN A 406 0.63 25.40 5.68
C ASN A 406 0.88 25.79 4.21
N ARG A 407 1.68 25.03 3.47
CA ARG A 407 1.77 25.18 2.02
C ARG A 407 1.29 23.94 1.29
N SER A 408 1.11 24.06 -0.01
CA SER A 408 0.88 22.93 -0.88
C SER A 408 1.84 22.97 -2.07
N LEU A 409 2.10 21.81 -2.63
CA LEU A 409 2.92 21.59 -3.81
C LEU A 409 2.03 20.99 -4.89
N ASN A 410 1.91 21.68 -6.01
CA ASN A 410 1.20 21.25 -7.20
C ASN A 410 -0.30 20.92 -7.03
N THR A 411 -0.95 21.34 -5.93
CA THR A 411 -2.38 21.05 -5.67
C THR A 411 -3.32 21.89 -6.53
N GLU A 412 -2.82 22.95 -7.15
CA GLU A 412 -3.55 23.88 -8.01
C GLU A 412 -3.58 23.45 -9.48
N PHE A 413 -2.64 22.61 -9.91
CA PHE A 413 -2.55 22.20 -11.31
C PHE A 413 -3.52 21.08 -11.64
N ARG A 414 -4.20 21.21 -12.77
CA ARG A 414 -5.01 20.14 -13.37
C ARG A 414 -4.62 19.96 -14.82
N TRP A 415 -4.71 18.74 -15.31
CA TRP A 415 -4.56 18.46 -16.73
C TRP A 415 -5.69 17.57 -17.27
N ARG A 416 -5.98 17.73 -18.55
CA ARG A 416 -6.93 16.91 -19.30
C ARG A 416 -6.58 16.92 -20.80
N ASP A 417 -7.38 16.20 -21.58
CA ASP A 417 -7.30 16.18 -23.05
C ASP A 417 -5.90 15.83 -23.57
N VAL A 418 -5.23 14.87 -22.92
CA VAL A 418 -3.87 14.44 -23.29
C VAL A 418 -3.91 13.71 -24.63
N VAL A 419 -3.18 14.23 -25.61
CA VAL A 419 -2.94 13.60 -26.91
C VAL A 419 -1.48 13.13 -26.92
N ASP A 420 -1.28 11.83 -27.14
CA ASP A 420 0.04 11.20 -27.21
C ASP A 420 0.11 10.38 -28.51
N LYS A 421 0.58 11.02 -29.58
CA LYS A 421 0.74 10.44 -30.92
C LYS A 421 2.21 10.51 -31.34
N ALA A 422 2.60 9.67 -32.29
CA ALA A 422 3.99 9.60 -32.76
C ALA A 422 4.56 10.95 -33.23
N ASP A 423 3.70 11.80 -33.80
CA ASP A 423 4.06 13.09 -34.39
C ASP A 423 3.78 14.29 -33.48
N ARG A 424 3.01 14.13 -32.40
CA ARG A 424 2.64 15.25 -31.52
C ARG A 424 2.22 14.83 -30.12
N TYR A 425 2.49 15.73 -29.18
CA TYR A 425 1.97 15.68 -27.82
C TYR A 425 1.18 16.95 -27.52
N GLU A 426 -0.05 16.82 -27.02
CA GLU A 426 -0.88 17.95 -26.60
C GLU A 426 -1.46 17.69 -25.21
N VAL A 427 -1.62 18.74 -24.41
CA VAL A 427 -2.27 18.65 -23.10
C VAL A 427 -2.91 19.98 -22.74
N THR A 428 -4.13 19.93 -22.21
CA THR A 428 -4.75 21.09 -21.58
C THR A 428 -4.28 21.15 -20.14
N LEU A 429 -3.54 22.21 -19.77
CA LEU A 429 -3.12 22.49 -18.40
C LEU A 429 -3.92 23.68 -17.84
N SER A 430 -4.34 23.59 -16.58
CA SER A 430 -4.96 24.71 -15.86
C SER A 430 -4.39 24.86 -14.46
N GLY A 431 -4.31 26.10 -13.97
CA GLY A 431 -3.83 26.44 -12.62
C GLY A 431 -2.45 27.11 -12.61
N GLY A 432 -2.13 27.69 -11.44
CA GLY A 432 -0.79 28.14 -11.06
C GLY A 432 -0.14 29.27 -11.86
N SER A 433 1.18 29.37 -11.72
CA SER A 433 2.07 30.38 -12.29
C SER A 433 2.99 29.76 -13.36
N GLU A 434 4.15 30.35 -13.61
CA GLU A 434 5.15 29.80 -14.55
C GLU A 434 5.76 28.50 -14.01
N VAL A 435 5.74 27.44 -14.81
CA VAL A 435 6.19 26.10 -14.41
C VAL A 435 7.05 25.44 -15.49
N VAL A 436 7.91 24.52 -15.06
CA VAL A 436 8.55 23.55 -15.96
C VAL A 436 7.69 22.30 -16.02
N VAL A 437 7.49 21.78 -17.23
CA VAL A 437 6.72 20.56 -17.45
C VAL A 437 7.64 19.48 -18.01
N GLY A 438 7.68 18.33 -17.35
CA GLY A 438 8.24 17.11 -17.92
C GLY A 438 7.13 16.14 -18.32
N LEU A 439 7.27 15.48 -19.46
CA LEU A 439 6.29 14.50 -19.91
C LEU A 439 6.62 13.12 -19.34
N ARG A 440 5.63 12.44 -18.77
CA ARG A 440 5.79 11.12 -18.14
C ARG A 440 4.86 10.11 -18.79
N ARG A 441 5.28 8.83 -18.78
CA ARG A 441 4.54 7.69 -19.37
C ARG A 441 4.11 7.95 -20.81
N VAL A 442 4.98 8.59 -21.59
CA VAL A 442 4.74 8.83 -23.01
C VAL A 442 4.79 7.48 -23.73
N GLN A 443 3.73 7.16 -24.46
CA GLN A 443 3.50 5.88 -25.12
C GLN A 443 3.90 5.94 -26.59
N SER A 444 3.44 6.98 -27.31
CA SER A 444 3.58 7.06 -28.77
C SER A 444 4.56 8.14 -29.18
N PHE A 445 4.49 9.32 -28.57
CA PHE A 445 5.36 10.45 -28.87
C PHE A 445 6.80 10.13 -28.45
N ARG A 446 7.74 10.23 -29.38
CA ARG A 446 9.16 9.94 -29.12
C ARG A 446 9.99 11.17 -29.37
N VAL A 447 10.85 11.50 -28.41
CA VAL A 447 11.84 12.56 -28.55
C VAL A 447 13.21 11.95 -28.87
N GLU A 448 13.76 12.35 -30.00
CA GLU A 448 15.15 12.10 -30.40
C GLU A 448 16.11 13.05 -29.67
N PRO A 449 17.20 12.55 -29.05
CA PRO A 449 18.24 13.38 -28.45
C PRO A 449 18.82 14.39 -29.46
N GLY A 450 19.01 15.63 -29.02
CA GLY A 450 19.58 16.71 -29.85
C GLY A 450 18.63 17.33 -30.87
N ARG A 451 17.43 16.78 -31.07
CA ARG A 451 16.42 17.35 -31.96
C ARG A 451 15.65 18.48 -31.27
N SER A 452 15.44 19.58 -32.00
CA SER A 452 14.57 20.67 -31.57
C SER A 452 13.12 20.38 -32.00
N TYR A 453 12.18 20.69 -31.12
CA TYR A 453 10.74 20.53 -31.38
C TYR A 453 10.06 21.90 -31.34
N ALA A 454 9.17 22.15 -32.29
CA ALA A 454 8.25 23.26 -32.21
C ALA A 454 7.20 22.95 -31.14
N TRP A 455 6.86 23.95 -30.33
CA TRP A 455 5.79 23.86 -29.35
C TRP A 455 5.08 25.21 -29.29
N GLU A 456 3.83 25.21 -28.85
CA GLU A 456 3.01 26.41 -28.71
C GLU A 456 2.15 26.32 -27.45
N ASN A 457 1.98 27.45 -26.75
CA ASN A 457 0.98 27.57 -25.70
C ASN A 457 -0.22 28.34 -26.24
N LYS A 458 -1.35 27.64 -26.41
CA LYS A 458 -2.62 28.24 -26.81
C LYS A 458 -3.47 28.50 -25.57
N LEU A 459 -3.86 29.76 -25.37
CA LEU A 459 -4.89 30.09 -24.38
C LEU A 459 -6.23 29.53 -24.87
N LEU A 460 -6.91 28.79 -24.00
CA LEU A 460 -8.27 28.36 -24.29
C LEU A 460 -9.23 29.57 -24.29
N PRO A 461 -10.27 29.58 -25.14
CA PRO A 461 -11.25 30.65 -25.18
C PRO A 461 -11.79 30.98 -23.78
N GLY A 462 -11.71 32.25 -23.38
CA GLY A 462 -12.15 32.74 -22.07
C GLY A 462 -11.07 32.80 -20.97
N ALA A 463 -9.82 32.43 -21.25
CA ALA A 463 -8.71 32.58 -20.30
C ALA A 463 -8.06 33.98 -20.36
N ALA A 464 -7.67 34.54 -19.19
CA ALA A 464 -6.96 35.81 -19.10
C ALA A 464 -5.53 35.71 -19.67
N VAL A 465 -5.11 36.74 -20.41
CA VAL A 465 -3.93 36.71 -21.28
C VAL A 465 -2.62 36.91 -20.53
N ARG A 466 -1.68 35.96 -20.63
CA ARG A 466 -0.24 36.24 -20.58
C ARG A 466 0.33 36.06 -21.99
N LYS A 467 1.20 36.98 -22.43
CA LYS A 467 1.83 36.90 -23.75
C LYS A 467 2.65 35.59 -23.86
N PRO A 468 2.54 34.84 -24.97
CA PRO A 468 3.43 33.71 -25.24
C PRO A 468 4.89 34.19 -25.17
N ARG A 469 5.75 33.42 -24.50
CA ARG A 469 7.20 33.57 -24.58
C ARG A 469 7.76 32.41 -25.38
N GLU A 470 8.79 32.68 -26.17
CA GLU A 470 9.63 31.64 -26.77
C GLU A 470 10.37 30.92 -25.65
N VAL A 471 10.30 29.59 -25.64
CA VAL A 471 10.90 28.68 -24.65
C VAL A 471 11.69 27.71 -25.50
N LYS A 472 12.97 27.54 -25.21
CA LYS A 472 13.78 26.54 -25.89
C LYS A 472 13.49 25.19 -25.23
N PRO A 473 13.33 24.09 -25.99
CA PRO A 473 13.34 22.77 -25.38
C PRO A 473 14.64 22.64 -24.57
N ASN A 474 14.54 22.56 -23.25
CA ASN A 474 15.70 22.17 -22.45
C ASN A 474 15.94 20.70 -22.76
N THR A 475 16.92 20.42 -23.62
CA THR A 475 17.62 19.14 -23.58
C THR A 475 18.27 19.07 -22.21
N LEU A 476 17.59 18.46 -21.23
CA LEU A 476 18.29 17.90 -20.09
C LEU A 476 19.22 16.86 -20.68
N ALA A 477 20.48 17.25 -20.88
CA ALA A 477 21.55 16.36 -21.21
C ALA A 477 21.54 15.26 -20.14
N ALA A 478 21.39 14.01 -20.59
CA ALA A 478 21.76 12.88 -19.78
C ALA A 478 23.27 12.99 -19.51
N GLY A 479 23.64 13.58 -18.37
CA GLY A 479 25.01 13.59 -17.85
C GLY A 479 25.67 14.97 -17.75
N GLY A 480 26.04 15.32 -16.51
CA GLY A 480 27.28 16.06 -16.26
C GLY A 480 27.18 17.55 -15.87
N GLN A 481 27.23 17.78 -14.56
CA GLN A 481 27.95 18.86 -13.85
C GLN A 481 27.75 20.37 -14.22
N SER A 482 27.41 21.10 -13.15
CA SER A 482 27.80 22.47 -12.76
C SER A 482 27.56 23.65 -13.71
N GLY A 483 26.72 24.56 -13.21
CA GLY A 483 26.60 25.98 -13.54
C GLY A 483 25.72 26.66 -12.51
#